data_AF-A0A699WMZ2-F1
#
_entry.id   AF-A0A699WMZ2-F1
#
_cell.length_a   1.000
_cell.length_b   1.000
_cell.length_c   1.000
_cell.angle_alpha   90.00
_cell.angle_beta   90.00
_cell.angle_gamma   90.00
#
_symmetry.space_group_name_H-M   'P 1'
#
loop_
_entity.id
_entity.type
_entity.pdbx_description
1 polymer ?
#
loop_
_entity_poly.entity_id
_entity_poly.type
_entity_poly.pdbx_seq_one_letter_code
_entity_poly.pdbx_strand_id
1 'polypeptide(L)'
;QAEGNANGNNGNQVRCYNYRGFGHYARNSTVKPRRKDAAYLQTQLLIAQKEEARFQLQAKEYDLMDDAGHINEIKKFHANYILIANLQHASTSGTQFDKALIYDSDGSSK
;
A
#
# COMPACT_ATOMS: atom_id res chain seq x y z
N GLN A 1 -53.70 -2.57 57.16
CA GLN A 1 -53.75 -3.46 55.98
C GLN A 1 -52.96 -2.75 54.89
N ALA A 2 -51.67 -3.08 54.74
CA ALA A 2 -51.09 -3.93 53.67
C ALA A 2 -50.97 -3.12 52.35
N GLU A 3 -49.86 -2.99 51.62
CA GLU A 3 -48.69 -3.84 51.41
C GLU A 3 -47.48 -2.98 50.95
N GLY A 4 -46.28 -3.34 51.40
CA GLY A 4 -45.02 -2.81 50.87
C GLY A 4 -44.59 -3.61 49.66
N ASN A 5 -44.42 -2.95 48.50
CA ASN A 5 -43.95 -3.61 47.28
C ASN A 5 -42.41 -3.67 47.27
N ALA A 6 -41.90 -4.75 47.84
CA ALA A 6 -40.54 -5.22 47.64
C ALA A 6 -40.37 -5.72 46.19
N ASN A 7 -40.00 -4.83 45.27
CA ASN A 7 -39.59 -5.25 43.94
C ASN A 7 -38.10 -5.58 43.95
N GLY A 8 -37.82 -6.87 44.19
CA GLY A 8 -36.50 -7.47 44.20
C GLY A 8 -35.81 -7.34 42.85
N ASN A 9 -34.94 -6.34 42.72
CA ASN A 9 -34.01 -6.26 41.60
C ASN A 9 -32.73 -7.02 41.97
N ASN A 10 -32.86 -8.31 41.69
CA ASN A 10 -31.87 -9.37 41.70
C ASN A 10 -30.50 -8.93 41.14
N GLY A 11 -29.49 -8.88 42.02
CA GLY A 11 -28.22 -9.60 41.89
C GLY A 11 -27.25 -9.28 40.75
N ASN A 12 -27.64 -8.56 39.70
CA ASN A 12 -26.77 -8.31 38.56
C ASN A 12 -26.20 -6.90 38.67
N GLN A 13 -25.25 -6.81 39.61
CA GLN A 13 -24.17 -5.85 39.65
C GLN A 13 -23.49 -5.79 38.26
N VAL A 14 -24.04 -5.03 37.31
CA VAL A 14 -23.40 -4.78 36.02
C VAL A 14 -22.16 -3.94 36.32
N ARG A 15 -21.04 -4.65 36.44
CA ARG A 15 -19.73 -4.13 36.79
C ARG A 15 -19.27 -3.26 35.62
N CYS A 16 -19.42 -1.94 35.75
CA CYS A 16 -18.92 -1.01 34.76
C CYS A 16 -17.40 -1.04 34.80
N TYR A 17 -16.77 -1.69 33.82
CA TYR A 17 -15.31 -1.92 33.77
C TYR A 17 -14.47 -0.63 33.73
N ASN A 18 -15.12 0.54 33.51
CA ASN A 18 -14.46 1.85 33.48
C ASN A 18 -14.44 2.57 34.84
N TYR A 19 -15.18 2.10 35.84
CA TYR A 19 -15.21 2.73 37.17
C TYR A 19 -14.91 1.68 38.25
N ARG A 20 -13.89 1.94 39.08
CA ARG A 20 -13.55 1.12 40.27
C ARG A 20 -14.62 1.27 41.38
N GLY A 21 -15.88 1.00 41.10
CA GLY A 21 -16.95 1.16 42.07
C GLY A 21 -18.29 0.66 41.54
N PHE A 22 -19.06 0.04 42.43
CA PHE A 22 -20.42 -0.42 42.16
C PHE A 22 -21.41 0.73 42.27
N GLY A 23 -22.24 0.88 41.25
CA GLY A 23 -23.40 1.77 41.26
C GLY A 23 -23.25 2.93 40.27
N HIS A 24 -24.12 2.93 39.27
CA HIS A 24 -24.97 4.04 38.80
C HIS A 24 -25.42 3.72 37.37
N TYR A 25 -26.72 3.75 37.12
CA TYR A 25 -27.27 3.72 35.76
C TYR A 25 -26.63 4.85 34.96
N ALA A 26 -26.18 4.53 33.74
CA ALA A 26 -25.40 5.40 32.84
C ALA A 26 -26.03 6.77 32.52
N ARG A 27 -27.23 7.08 33.03
CA ARG A 27 -27.96 8.32 32.76
C ARG A 27 -27.54 9.49 33.67
N ASN A 28 -26.96 9.24 34.85
CA ASN A 28 -26.55 10.26 35.82
C ASN A 28 -25.07 10.11 36.26
N SER A 29 -24.12 9.92 35.33
CA SER A 29 -22.71 9.90 35.72
C SER A 29 -22.24 11.29 36.15
N THR A 30 -22.19 11.53 37.45
CA THR A 30 -21.51 12.71 38.06
C THR A 30 -19.99 12.64 37.89
N VAL A 31 -19.46 11.50 37.41
CA VAL A 31 -18.06 11.38 37.01
C VAL A 31 -17.88 12.14 35.71
N LYS A 32 -17.42 13.39 35.83
CA LYS A 32 -16.93 14.18 34.70
C LYS A 32 -15.92 13.33 33.91
N PRO A 33 -15.99 13.31 32.56
CA PRO A 33 -14.86 12.88 31.74
C PRO A 33 -13.60 13.56 32.27
N ARG A 34 -12.49 12.81 32.43
CA ARG A 34 -11.24 13.38 32.94
C ARG A 34 -10.98 14.69 32.20
N ARG A 35 -10.93 15.80 32.95
CA ARG A 35 -10.52 17.08 32.38
C ARG A 35 -9.14 16.85 31.77
N LYS A 36 -9.05 16.90 30.45
CA LYS A 36 -7.79 16.84 29.73
C LYS A 36 -7.04 18.11 30.11
N ASP A 37 -5.96 17.98 30.88
CA ASP A 37 -5.10 19.10 31.18
C ASP A 37 -4.33 19.51 29.91
N ALA A 38 -3.69 20.68 29.97
CA ALA A 38 -2.94 21.21 28.83
C ALA A 38 -1.82 20.25 28.39
N ALA A 39 -1.16 19.57 29.34
CA ALA A 39 -0.09 18.62 29.07
C ALA A 39 -0.60 17.39 28.28
N TYR A 40 -1.77 16.86 28.64
CA TYR A 40 -2.41 15.76 27.92
C TYR A 40 -2.79 16.18 26.50
N LEU A 41 -3.39 17.37 26.33
CA LEU A 41 -3.76 17.87 25.00
C LEU A 41 -2.55 18.11 24.11
N GLN A 42 -1.48 18.68 24.67
CA GLN A 42 -0.22 18.89 23.97
C GLN A 42 0.41 17.57 23.51
N THR A 43 0.39 16.55 24.37
CA THR A 43 0.90 15.22 24.04
C THR A 43 0.07 14.57 22.93
N GLN A 44 -1.26 14.66 22.98
CA GLN A 44 -2.11 14.12 21.91
C GLN A 44 -1.88 14.82 20.57
N LEU A 45 -1.69 16.15 20.58
CA LEU A 45 -1.38 16.89 19.35
C LEU A 45 -0.05 16.44 18.74
N LEU A 46 0.98 16.27 19.58
CA LEU A 46 2.29 15.80 19.12
C LEU A 46 2.22 14.38 18.53
N ILE A 47 1.42 13.50 19.13
CA ILE A 47 1.19 12.15 18.61
C ILE A 47 0.48 12.23 17.26
N ALA A 48 -0.60 13.01 17.16
CA ALA A 48 -1.35 13.17 15.91
C ALA A 48 -0.46 13.74 14.78
N GLN A 49 0.38 14.72 15.06
CA GLN A 49 1.33 15.26 14.08
C GLN A 49 2.35 14.22 13.60
N LYS A 50 2.83 13.36 14.50
CA LYS A 50 3.76 12.28 14.14
C LYS A 50 3.08 11.19 13.31
N GLU A 51 1.84 10.85 13.63
CA GLU A 51 1.05 9.89 12.85
C GLU A 51 0.72 10.44 11.46
N GLU A 52 0.33 11.71 11.37
CA GLU A 52 0.08 12.41 10.10
C GLU A 52 1.33 12.43 9.21
N ALA A 53 2.50 12.77 9.77
CA ALA A 53 3.75 12.75 9.02
C ALA A 53 4.13 11.33 8.54
N ARG A 54 3.85 10.29 9.35
CA ARG A 54 4.05 8.90 8.95
C ARG A 54 3.11 8.48 7.82
N PHE A 55 1.85 8.88 7.89
CA PHE A 55 0.87 8.60 6.85
C PHE A 55 1.29 9.23 5.52
N GLN A 56 1.76 10.49 5.54
CA GLN A 56 2.28 11.16 4.35
C GLN A 56 3.54 10.50 3.79
N LEU A 57 4.45 10.04 4.65
CA LEU A 57 5.64 9.33 4.21
C LEU A 57 5.28 7.99 3.55
N GLN A 58 4.37 7.22 4.16
CA GLN A 58 3.93 5.93 3.64
C GLN A 58 3.22 6.07 2.28
N ALA A 59 2.42 7.13 2.09
CA ALA A 59 1.83 7.43 0.79
C ALA A 59 2.89 7.68 -0.28
N LYS A 60 3.91 8.50 0.02
CA LYS A 60 5.03 8.75 -0.89
C LYS A 60 5.84 7.49 -1.21
N GLU A 61 6.07 6.62 -0.23
CA GLU A 61 6.76 5.34 -0.46
C GLU A 61 5.96 4.42 -1.39
N TYR A 62 4.63 4.40 -1.27
CA TYR A 62 3.76 3.64 -2.16
C TYR A 62 3.81 4.16 -3.60
N ASP A 63 3.71 5.48 -3.79
CA ASP A 63 3.81 6.12 -5.11
C ASP A 63 5.16 5.83 -5.78
N LEU A 64 6.27 5.93 -5.04
CA LEU A 64 7.61 5.60 -5.54
C LEU A 64 7.77 4.13 -5.92
N MET A 65 7.09 3.23 -5.20
CA MET A 65 7.08 1.80 -5.52
C MET A 65 6.31 1.51 -6.82
N ASP A 66 5.22 2.23 -7.07
CA ASP A 66 4.48 2.17 -8.34
C ASP A 66 5.36 2.65 -9.50
N ASP A 67 6.00 3.82 -9.36
CA ASP A 67 6.95 4.36 -10.35
C ASP A 67 8.08 3.38 -10.67
N ALA A 68 8.65 2.72 -9.65
CA ALA A 68 9.70 1.72 -9.83
C ALA A 68 9.23 0.50 -10.65
N GLY A 69 7.96 0.09 -10.48
CA GLY A 69 7.32 -0.96 -11.27
C GLY A 69 7.23 -0.58 -12.75
N HIS A 70 6.73 0.63 -13.04
CA HIS A 70 6.62 1.16 -14.40
C HIS A 70 8.00 1.24 -15.08
N ILE A 71 9.04 1.70 -14.38
CA ILE A 71 10.41 1.77 -14.91
C ILE A 71 10.94 0.39 -15.29
N ASN A 72 10.67 -0.64 -14.47
CA ASN A 72 11.11 -2.00 -14.76
C ASN A 72 10.42 -2.57 -16.01
N GLU A 73 9.12 -2.29 -16.20
CA GLU A 73 8.38 -2.69 -17.39
C GLU A 73 8.95 -2.04 -18.66
N ILE A 74 9.25 -0.73 -18.60
CA ILE A 74 9.89 0.00 -19.70
C ILE A 74 11.25 -0.62 -20.06
N LYS A 75 12.07 -0.95 -19.06
CA LYS A 75 13.38 -1.60 -19.30
C LYS A 75 13.22 -2.95 -20.01
N LYS A 76 12.24 -3.75 -19.61
CA LYS A 76 11.93 -5.05 -20.24
C LYS A 76 11.51 -4.88 -21.70
N PHE A 77 10.65 -3.90 -21.99
CA PHE A 77 10.23 -3.60 -23.36
C PHE A 77 11.41 -3.17 -24.22
N HIS A 78 12.28 -2.31 -23.71
CA HIS A 78 13.50 -1.88 -24.42
C HIS A 78 14.43 -3.07 -24.71
N ALA A 79 14.67 -3.94 -23.73
CA ALA A 79 15.50 -5.14 -23.94
C ALA A 79 14.90 -6.08 -25.02
N ASN A 80 13.58 -6.23 -25.04
CA ASN A 80 12.89 -7.01 -26.07
C ASN A 80 13.05 -6.38 -27.46
N TYR A 81 12.88 -5.06 -27.58
CA TYR A 81 13.09 -4.34 -28.83
C TYR A 81 14.51 -4.52 -29.39
N ILE A 82 15.54 -4.40 -28.54
CA ILE A 82 16.94 -4.64 -28.93
C ILE A 82 17.14 -6.07 -29.43
N LEU A 83 16.56 -7.06 -28.75
CA LEU A 83 16.66 -8.47 -29.15
C LEU A 83 16.07 -8.70 -30.56
N ILE A 84 14.90 -8.13 -30.83
CA ILE A 84 14.24 -8.25 -32.14
C ILE A 84 15.07 -7.57 -33.23
N ALA A 85 15.60 -6.37 -32.97
CA ALA A 85 16.45 -5.66 -33.92
C ALA A 85 17.72 -6.47 -34.28
N ASN A 86 18.37 -7.06 -33.27
CA ASN A 86 19.55 -7.90 -33.47
C ASN A 86 19.22 -9.16 -34.29
N LEU A 87 18.06 -9.77 -34.03
CA LEU A 87 17.61 -10.96 -34.77
C LEU A 87 17.33 -10.62 -36.25
N GLN A 88 16.67 -9.49 -36.52
CA GLN A 88 16.41 -9.01 -37.88
C GLN A 88 17.72 -8.64 -38.60
N HIS A 89 18.66 -7.99 -37.91
CA HIS A 89 19.97 -7.67 -38.47
C HIS A 89 20.78 -8.93 -38.81
N ALA A 90 20.83 -9.92 -37.90
CA ALA A 90 21.49 -11.19 -38.16
C ALA A 90 20.84 -11.95 -39.35
N SER A 91 19.51 -11.90 -39.46
CA SER A 91 18.77 -12.54 -40.56
C SER A 91 19.02 -11.87 -41.92
N THR A 92 19.21 -10.54 -41.95
CA THR A 92 19.48 -9.77 -43.18
C THR A 92 20.96 -9.79 -43.57
N SER A 93 21.87 -9.96 -42.61
CA SER A 93 23.31 -10.14 -42.86
C SER A 93 23.65 -11.43 -43.63
N GLY A 94 22.73 -12.39 -43.74
CA GLY A 94 22.92 -13.65 -44.46
C GLY A 94 22.62 -13.60 -45.97
N THR A 95 22.17 -12.48 -46.53
CA THR A 95 21.66 -12.43 -47.92
C THR A 95 22.58 -11.70 -48.92
N GLN A 96 23.78 -11.24 -48.53
CA GLN A 96 24.66 -10.44 -49.40
C GLN A 96 25.93 -11.14 -49.93
N PHE A 97 26.21 -12.40 -49.60
CA PHE A 97 27.51 -13.02 -49.95
C PHE A 97 27.48 -14.23 -50.91
N ASP A 98 26.39 -14.46 -51.65
CA ASP A 98 26.36 -15.60 -52.60
C ASP A 98 25.56 -15.36 -53.89
N LYS A 99 25.66 -14.17 -54.49
CA LYS A 99 25.11 -13.91 -55.84
C LYS A 99 25.99 -13.03 -56.73
N ALA A 100 27.31 -13.01 -56.51
CA ALA A 100 28.24 -12.23 -57.33
C ALA A 100 29.47 -13.02 -57.80
N LEU A 101 29.42 -14.35 -57.85
CA LEU A 101 30.57 -15.16 -58.30
C LEU A 101 30.26 -16.25 -59.33
N ILE A 102 29.10 -16.18 -59.99
CA ILE A 102 28.81 -17.03 -61.16
C ILE A 102 28.60 -16.11 -62.36
N TYR A 103 29.69 -15.61 -62.92
CA TYR A 103 29.73 -15.40 -64.36
C TYR A 103 30.75 -16.40 -64.89
N ASP A 104 30.21 -17.37 -65.61
CA ASP A 104 30.89 -18.43 -66.33
C ASP A 104 31.97 -17.78 -67.21
N SER A 105 33.23 -18.24 -67.09
CA SER A 105 34.22 -18.02 -68.14
C SER A 105 33.81 -18.90 -69.30
N ASP A 106 32.78 -18.47 -70.03
CA ASP A 106 32.30 -19.15 -71.22
C ASP A 106 33.46 -19.30 -72.19
N GLY A 107 33.78 -20.57 -72.48
CA GLY A 107 34.78 -20.96 -73.43
C GLY A 107 34.57 -20.28 -74.78
N SER A 108 35.38 -19.26 -75.05
CA SER A 108 35.52 -18.71 -76.38
C SER A 108 36.29 -19.72 -77.24
N SER A 109 35.54 -20.48 -78.02
CA SER A 109 36.04 -21.36 -79.05
C SER A 109 36.39 -20.54 -80.30
N LYS A 110 37.65 -20.64 -80.74
CA LYS A 110 38.07 -20.68 -82.15
C LYS A 110 39.52 -21.15 -82.26
#